data_AF-A0AA91VFD5-F1
#
_entry.id   AF-A0AA91VFD5-F1
#
_cell.length_a   1.000
_cell.length_b   1.000
_cell.length_c   1.000
_cell.angle_alpha   90.00
_cell.angle_beta   90.00
_cell.angle_gamma   90.00
#
_symmetry.space_group_name_H-M   'P 1'
#
loop_
_entity.id
_entity.type
_entity.pdbx_description
1 polymer ?
#
loop_
_entity_poly.entity_id
_entity_poly.type
_entity_poly.pdbx_seq_one_letter_code
_entity_poly.pdbx_strand_id
1 'polypeptide(L)' 'MKALRDQLREWKKQVKQSKKKKKKKRNEKLSTRDIEDLMGIRGPRYERRRGALRQK' A
#
# COMPACT_ATOMS: atom_id res chain seq x y z
N MET A 1 -39.66 -6.83 -20.74
CA MET A 1 -38.53 -7.75 -20.49
C MET A 1 -37.24 -7.06 -20.89
N LYS A 2 -36.24 -6.98 -20.01
CA LYS A 2 -34.92 -6.46 -20.41
C LYS A 2 -34.34 -7.37 -21.49
N ALA A 3 -33.81 -6.79 -22.55
CA ALA A 3 -33.14 -7.58 -23.59
C ALA A 3 -31.86 -8.19 -23.02
N LEU A 4 -31.47 -9.36 -23.52
CA LEU A 4 -30.24 -10.06 -23.11
C LEU A 4 -28.99 -9.16 -23.26
N ARG A 5 -29.00 -8.29 -24.27
CA ARG A 5 -27.93 -7.30 -24.52
C ARG A 5 -27.80 -6.29 -23.38
N ASP A 6 -28.91 -5.86 -22.80
CA ASP A 6 -28.91 -4.88 -21.70
C ASP A 6 -28.41 -5.50 -20.40
N GLN A 7 -28.79 -6.76 -20.14
CA GLN A 7 -28.29 -7.53 -18.99
C GLN A 7 -26.76 -7.74 -19.07
N LEU A 8 -26.25 -8.10 -20.25
CA LEU A 8 -24.81 -8.22 -20.49
C LEU A 8 -24.06 -6.89 -20.29
N ARG A 9 -24.66 -5.77 -20.71
CA ARG A 9 -24.07 -4.44 -20.58
C ARG A 9 -24.01 -3.98 -19.12
N GLU A 10 -25.05 -4.26 -18.34
CA GLU A 10 -25.08 -4.01 -16.89
C GLU A 10 -24.05 -4.86 -16.15
N TRP A 11 -23.96 -6.16 -16.47
CA TRP A 11 -22.97 -7.05 -15.87
C TRP A 11 -21.53 -6.59 -16.14
N LYS A 12 -21.22 -6.22 -17.39
CA LYS A 12 -19.89 -5.70 -17.77
C LYS A 12 -19.55 -4.38 -17.06
N LYS A 13 -20.54 -3.52 -16.79
CA LYS A 13 -20.39 -2.28 -16.01
C LYS A 13 -20.05 -2.58 -14.55
N GLN A 14 -20.77 -3.49 -13.90
CA GLN A 14 -20.53 -3.87 -12.50
C GLN A 14 -19.12 -4.46 -12.31
N VAL A 15 -18.70 -5.37 -13.20
CA VAL A 15 -17.34 -5.96 -13.16
C VAL A 15 -16.25 -4.90 -13.34
N LYS A 16 -16.46 -3.89 -14.19
CA LYS A 16 -15.47 -2.82 -14.41
C LYS A 16 -15.34 -1.90 -13.20
N GLN A 17 -16.45 -1.63 -12.50
CA GLN A 17 -16.44 -0.83 -11.27
C GLN A 17 -15.79 -1.57 -10.09
N SER A 18 -16.06 -2.87 -9.93
CA SER A 18 -15.44 -3.68 -8.86
C SER A 18 -13.93 -3.80 -9.03
N LYS A 19 -13.43 -3.97 -10.27
CA LYS A 19 -11.99 -3.97 -10.58
C LYS A 19 -11.32 -2.63 -10.26
N LYS A 20 -11.97 -1.50 -10.55
CA LYS A 20 -11.46 -0.16 -10.19
C LYS A 20 -11.39 0.04 -8.66
N LYS A 21 -12.39 -0.42 -7.91
CA LYS A 21 -12.39 -0.36 -6.44
C LYS A 21 -11.30 -1.23 -5.82
N LYS A 22 -11.04 -2.44 -6.35
CA LYS A 22 -9.96 -3.32 -5.85
C LYS A 22 -8.56 -2.78 -6.14
N LYS A 23 -8.31 -2.12 -7.27
CA LYS A 23 -7.00 -1.51 -7.58
C LYS A 23 -6.57 -0.42 -6.59
N LYS A 24 -7.53 0.26 -5.94
CA LYS A 24 -7.25 1.32 -4.96
C LYS A 24 -6.83 0.79 -3.58
N LYS A 25 -7.05 -0.51 -3.29
CA LYS A 25 -6.75 -1.15 -2.00
C LYS A 25 -5.58 -2.12 -2.09
N ARG A 26 -4.54 -1.84 -2.90
CA ARG A 26 -3.26 -2.56 -2.79
C ARG A 26 -2.53 -2.08 -1.53
N ASN A 27 -3.10 -2.39 -0.36
CA ASN A 27 -2.50 -2.16 0.95
C ASN A 27 -1.42 -3.23 1.27
N GLU A 28 -1.20 -4.17 0.36
CA GLU A 28 -0.24 -5.28 0.50
C GLU A 28 1.20 -4.87 0.20
N LYS A 29 1.41 -3.69 -0.40
CA LYS A 29 2.76 -3.18 -0.67
C LYS A 29 3.12 -2.16 0.39
N LEU A 30 3.90 -2.60 1.37
CA LEU A 30 4.64 -1.70 2.25
C LEU A 30 5.55 -0.81 1.39
N SER A 31 5.62 0.49 1.72
CA SER A 31 6.60 1.39 1.14
C SER A 31 8.01 0.93 1.52
N THR A 32 9.03 1.28 0.73
CA THR A 32 10.44 1.08 1.13
C THR A 32 10.72 1.69 2.50
N ARG A 33 10.11 2.84 2.80
CA ARG A 33 10.18 3.47 4.13
C ARG A 33 9.59 2.59 5.23
N ASP A 34 8.40 2.04 5.02
CA ASP A 34 7.73 1.18 6.01
C ASP A 34 8.53 -0.10 6.27
N ILE A 35 9.16 -0.64 5.23
CA ILE A 35 10.06 -1.80 5.33
C ILE A 35 11.33 -1.43 6.11
N GLU A 36 11.96 -0.29 5.81
CA GLU A 36 13.16 0.18 6.50
C GLU A 36 12.91 0.50 7.98
N ASP A 37 11.75 1.09 8.28
CA ASP A 37 11.31 1.37 9.65
C ASP A 37 11.04 0.05 10.42
N LEU A 38 10.38 -0.92 9.78
CA LEU A 38 10.15 -2.26 10.35
C LEU A 38 11.47 -3.03 10.60
N MET A 39 12.43 -2.92 9.69
CA MET A 39 13.76 -3.52 9.83
C MET A 39 14.66 -2.74 10.81
N GLY A 40 14.19 -1.63 11.39
CA GLY A 40 14.97 -0.81 12.33
C GLY A 40 16.16 -0.09 11.69
N ILE A 41 16.22 0.01 10.36
CA ILE A 41 17.35 0.62 9.63
C ILE A 41 17.44 2.11 9.94
N ARG A 42 16.28 2.76 10.07
CA ARG A 42 16.13 4.20 10.34
C ARG A 42 16.02 4.56 11.83
N GLY A 43 16.31 3.61 12.72
CA GLY A 43 16.32 3.88 14.15
C GLY A 43 17.41 4.88 14.57
N PRO A 44 17.25 5.58 15.71
CA PRO A 44 18.30 6.39 16.32
C PRO A 44 19.61 5.60 16.44
N ARG A 45 20.66 6.04 15.76
CA ARG A 45 21.99 5.45 15.93
C ARG A 45 22.73 6.22 17.00
N TYR A 46 23.26 5.51 17.98
CA TYR A 46 24.10 6.10 19.01
C TYR A 46 25.56 5.81 18.70
N GLU A 47 26.39 6.84 18.81
CA GLU A 47 27.83 6.73 18.67
C GLU A 47 28.52 7.37 19.87
N ARG A 48 29.71 6.86 20.22
CA ARG A 48 30.52 7.47 21.27
C ARG A 48 31.30 8.64 20.67
N ARG A 49 31.01 9.86 21.11
CA ARG A 49 31.80 11.06 20.79
C ARG A 49 32.35 11.66 22.07
N ARG A 50 33.68 11.78 22.17
CA ARG A 50 34.39 12.39 23.31
C ARG A 50 33.97 11.79 24.67
N GLY A 51 33.87 10.46 24.74
CA GLY A 51 33.53 9.73 25.97
C GLY A 51 32.04 9.59 26.28
N ALA A 52 31.19 10.48 25.77
CA ALA A 52 29.74 10.39 25.93
C ALA A 52 29.08 9.63 24.77
N LEU A 53 28.05 8.83 25.07
CA LEU A 53 27.17 8.27 24.05
C LEU A 53 26.24 9.39 23.56
N ARG A 54 26.27 9.68 22.26
CA ARG A 54 25.41 10.70 21.63
C ARG A 54 24.66 10.07 20.47
N GLN A 55 23.42 10.49 20.28
CA GLN A 55 22.70 10.17 19.07
C GLN A 55 23.40 10.87 17.88
N LYS A 56 23.58 10.13 16.79
CA LYS A 56 24.13 10.62 15.53
C LYS A 56 23.07 11.36 14.72
#